data_AF-A0A3M0D9R8-F1
#
_entry.id   AF-A0A3M0D9R8-F1
#
_cell.length_a   1.000
_cell.length_b   1.000
_cell.length_c   1.000
_cell.angle_alpha   90.00
_cell.angle_beta   90.00
_cell.angle_gamma   90.00
#
_symmetry.space_group_name_H-M   'P 1'
#
loop_
_entity.id
_entity.type
_entity.pdbx_description
1 polymer ?
#
loop_
_entity_poly.entity_id
_entity_poly.type
_entity_poly.pdbx_seq_one_letter_code
_entity_poly.pdbx_strand_id
1 'polypeptide(L)'
;MPLDQFFTRIEQSAAPAREILKPILSDPRVITLWALLVLISVGILWWDVRERNQALPSMMKGVWTLVVCYSGPFGLLLYWYGGRTQISHDSLWRRGVRSTAHCYSGCGAGEVVGVTLAQGILALTVGWVAAITFGFAYLFGYALTVGPLMQEGVAFKQAMLDALYSETPSITIMEVVAIGADLLLASGTHMGQPLFWMALVFSLSLGFLAAFPVNVLLVHAGVKEGMKNPAEMGGQGGASTAG
;
A
#
# COMPACT_ATOMS: atom_id res chain seq x y z
N MET A 1 -13.18 -25.56 -16.72
CA MET A 1 -12.11 -26.52 -17.09
C MET A 1 -10.72 -25.88 -17.27
N PRO A 2 -10.46 -24.89 -18.16
CA PRO A 2 -9.12 -24.32 -18.29
C PRO A 2 -8.72 -23.40 -17.10
N LEU A 3 -9.68 -22.65 -16.55
CA LEU A 3 -9.46 -21.82 -15.37
C LEU A 3 -9.21 -22.64 -14.11
N ASP A 4 -9.98 -23.70 -13.88
CA ASP A 4 -9.81 -24.58 -12.71
C ASP A 4 -8.42 -25.21 -12.70
N GLN A 5 -7.96 -25.71 -13.86
CA GLN A 5 -6.61 -26.25 -14.01
C GLN A 5 -5.52 -25.20 -13.77
N PHE A 6 -5.75 -23.95 -14.17
CA PHE A 6 -4.83 -22.85 -13.92
C PHE A 6 -4.71 -22.54 -12.41
N PHE A 7 -5.83 -22.44 -11.70
CA PHE A 7 -5.84 -22.23 -10.25
C PHE A 7 -5.18 -23.38 -9.50
N THR A 8 -5.48 -24.64 -9.87
CA THR A 8 -4.81 -25.80 -9.27
C THR A 8 -3.29 -25.75 -9.48
N ARG A 9 -2.81 -25.30 -10.65
CA ARG A 9 -1.37 -25.15 -10.89
C ARG A 9 -0.73 -24.06 -10.02
N ILE A 10 -1.41 -22.93 -9.82
CA ILE A 10 -0.93 -21.87 -8.92
C ILE A 10 -0.87 -22.38 -7.48
N GLU A 11 -1.90 -23.09 -7.01
CA GLU A 11 -1.89 -23.66 -5.67
C GLU A 11 -0.76 -24.67 -5.48
N GLN A 12 -0.53 -25.52 -6.48
CA GLN A 12 0.55 -26.50 -6.46
C GLN A 12 1.94 -25.86 -6.49
N SER A 13 2.13 -24.78 -7.28
CA SER A 13 3.41 -24.08 -7.34
C SER A 13 3.69 -23.26 -6.08
N ALA A 14 2.65 -22.74 -5.43
CA ALA A 14 2.76 -22.02 -4.16
C ALA A 14 2.86 -22.95 -2.94
N ALA A 15 2.55 -24.24 -3.08
CA ALA A 15 2.54 -25.20 -1.96
C ALA A 15 3.86 -25.25 -1.17
N PRO A 16 5.06 -25.33 -1.80
CA PRO A 16 6.32 -25.37 -1.05
C PRO A 16 6.55 -24.11 -0.20
N ALA A 17 6.24 -22.93 -0.76
CA ALA A 17 6.36 -21.68 -0.03
C ALA A 17 5.34 -21.61 1.12
N ARG A 18 4.11 -22.08 0.89
CA ARG A 18 3.04 -22.12 1.89
C ARG A 18 3.38 -23.01 3.08
N GLU A 19 3.94 -24.20 2.85
CA GLU A 19 4.34 -25.12 3.92
C GLU A 19 5.45 -24.53 4.81
N ILE A 20 6.32 -23.69 4.24
CA ILE A 20 7.37 -22.99 5.00
C ILE A 20 6.81 -21.75 5.73
N LEU A 21 5.98 -20.96 5.04
CA LEU A 21 5.48 -19.69 5.55
C LEU A 21 4.39 -19.86 6.62
N LYS A 22 3.44 -20.78 6.45
CA LYS A 22 2.32 -20.95 7.39
C LYS A 22 2.76 -21.18 8.84
N PRO A 23 3.70 -22.08 9.15
CA PRO A 23 4.17 -22.28 10.52
C PRO A 23 4.82 -21.02 11.11
N ILE A 24 5.61 -20.30 10.31
CA ILE A 24 6.30 -19.06 10.72
C ILE A 24 5.29 -17.96 11.01
N LEU A 25 4.34 -17.73 10.09
CA LEU A 25 3.32 -16.68 10.21
C LEU A 25 2.28 -16.98 11.31
N SER A 26 2.13 -18.25 11.69
CA SER A 26 1.21 -18.66 12.77
C SER A 26 1.84 -18.59 14.16
N ASP A 27 3.17 -18.49 14.29
CA ASP A 27 3.86 -18.51 15.58
C ASP A 27 3.60 -17.20 16.38
N PRO A 28 3.01 -17.27 17.59
CA PRO A 28 2.80 -16.11 18.47
C PRO A 28 4.06 -15.29 18.74
N ARG A 29 5.24 -15.91 18.72
CA ARG A 29 6.53 -15.23 18.93
C ARG A 29 6.88 -14.36 17.74
N VAL A 30 6.63 -14.85 16.52
CA VAL A 30 6.89 -14.13 15.28
C VAL A 30 5.99 -12.90 15.18
N ILE A 31 4.68 -13.03 15.45
CA ILE A 31 3.77 -11.88 15.46
C ILE A 31 4.15 -10.86 16.55
N THR A 32 4.56 -11.32 17.74
CA THR A 32 4.98 -10.40 18.82
C THR A 32 6.24 -9.65 18.42
N LEU A 33 7.25 -10.35 17.90
CA LEU A 33 8.49 -9.74 17.42
C LEU A 33 8.20 -8.75 16.28
N TRP A 34 7.35 -9.15 15.32
CA TRP A 34 6.95 -8.30 14.21
C TRP A 34 6.23 -7.04 14.70
N ALA A 35 5.28 -7.15 15.62
CA ALA A 35 4.59 -6.01 16.22
C ALA A 35 5.56 -5.05 16.92
N LEU A 36 6.54 -5.57 17.67
CA LEU A 36 7.59 -4.75 18.27
C LEU A 36 8.43 -4.02 17.21
N LEU A 37 8.82 -4.71 16.13
CA LEU A 37 9.56 -4.10 15.02
C LEU A 37 8.74 -3.01 14.32
N VAL A 38 7.43 -3.21 14.14
CA VAL A 38 6.52 -2.19 13.60
C VAL A 38 6.49 -0.97 14.54
N LEU A 39 6.29 -1.16 15.84
CA LEU A 39 6.27 -0.06 16.82
C LEU A 39 7.58 0.73 16.83
N ILE A 40 8.72 0.04 16.82
CA ILE A 40 10.04 0.68 16.73
C ILE A 40 10.15 1.45 15.41
N SER A 41 9.72 0.88 14.29
CA SER A 41 9.81 1.51 12.97
C SER A 41 8.96 2.77 12.88
N VAL A 42 7.73 2.73 13.40
CA VAL A 42 6.84 3.89 13.51
C VAL A 42 7.45 4.96 14.40
N GLY A 43 8.05 4.58 15.54
CA GLY A 43 8.75 5.50 16.43
C GLY A 43 9.92 6.20 15.74
N ILE A 44 10.74 5.45 15.00
CA ILE A 44 11.86 5.99 14.23
C ILE A 44 11.36 6.92 13.11
N LEU A 45 10.32 6.53 12.37
CA LEU A 45 9.70 7.36 11.34
C LEU A 45 9.25 8.70 11.93
N TRP A 46 8.50 8.68 13.03
CA TRP A 46 7.96 9.91 13.62
C TRP A 46 9.04 10.78 14.25
N TRP A 47 10.09 10.19 14.81
CA TRP A 47 11.26 10.93 15.23
C TRP A 47 11.93 11.63 14.04
N ASP A 48 12.18 10.94 12.91
CA ASP A 48 12.79 11.57 11.73
C ASP A 48 11.89 12.64 11.10
N VAL A 49 10.58 12.40 11.02
CA VAL A 49 9.60 13.36 10.53
C VAL A 49 9.57 14.64 11.37
N ARG A 50 9.72 14.52 12.69
CA ARG A 50 9.72 15.67 13.60
C ARG A 50 11.05 16.39 13.67
N GLU A 51 12.17 15.67 13.66
CA GLU A 51 13.48 16.28 13.89
C GLU A 51 14.20 16.68 12.59
N ARG A 52 13.95 15.96 11.49
CA ARG A 52 14.72 16.11 10.26
C ARG A 52 13.84 16.41 9.04
N ASN A 53 12.62 15.91 8.98
CA ASN A 53 11.80 15.93 7.76
C ASN A 53 10.48 16.74 7.92
N GLN A 54 10.50 17.84 8.67
CA GLN A 54 9.29 18.62 9.00
C GLN A 54 8.58 19.24 7.78
N ALA A 55 9.34 19.58 6.74
CA ALA A 55 8.82 20.20 5.51
C ALA A 55 7.93 19.26 4.67
N LEU A 56 7.89 17.97 4.99
CA LEU A 56 7.03 17.01 4.32
C LEU A 56 5.54 17.37 4.54
N PRO A 57 4.70 17.40 3.49
CA PRO A 57 3.27 17.69 3.63
C PRO A 57 2.57 16.72 4.59
N SER A 58 1.51 17.19 5.27
CA SER A 58 0.75 16.41 6.25
C SER A 58 0.20 15.10 5.66
N MET A 59 -0.31 15.14 4.43
CA MET A 59 -0.79 13.96 3.72
C MET A 59 0.31 12.90 3.58
N MET A 60 1.50 13.31 3.13
CA MET A 60 2.63 12.39 2.95
C MET A 60 3.16 11.83 4.27
N LYS A 61 3.11 12.60 5.37
CA LYS A 61 3.38 12.06 6.71
C LYS A 61 2.40 10.94 7.06
N GLY A 62 1.12 11.10 6.72
CA GLY A 62 0.09 10.06 6.86
C GLY A 62 0.37 8.83 6.01
N VAL A 63 0.63 9.02 4.70
CA VAL A 63 0.98 7.94 3.74
C VAL A 63 2.14 7.10 4.28
N TRP A 64 3.26 7.73 4.66
CA TRP A 64 4.40 6.99 5.18
C TRP A 64 4.13 6.31 6.51
N THR A 65 3.31 6.91 7.38
CA THR A 65 2.88 6.26 8.62
C THR A 65 2.14 4.97 8.33
N LEU A 66 1.17 5.00 7.40
CA LEU A 66 0.44 3.79 7.00
C LEU A 66 1.36 2.74 6.38
N VAL A 67 2.25 3.15 5.47
CA VAL A 67 3.24 2.25 4.85
C VAL A 67 4.08 1.54 5.90
N VAL A 68 4.57 2.26 6.91
CA VAL A 68 5.36 1.68 8.00
C VAL A 68 4.50 0.85 8.96
N CYS A 69 3.25 1.23 9.21
CA CYS A 69 2.34 0.41 10.02
C CYS A 69 2.06 -0.95 9.36
N TYR A 70 1.88 -0.98 8.04
CA TYR A 70 1.55 -2.21 7.32
C TYR A 70 2.79 -3.11 7.15
N SER A 71 3.94 -2.53 6.85
CA SER A 71 5.14 -3.29 6.46
C SER A 71 6.32 -3.19 7.43
N GLY A 72 6.17 -2.50 8.55
CA GLY A 72 7.19 -2.35 9.58
C GLY A 72 8.54 -1.86 9.03
N PRO A 73 9.64 -2.60 9.27
CA PRO A 73 10.96 -2.23 8.77
C PRO A 73 11.03 -2.10 7.25
N PHE A 74 10.29 -2.91 6.48
CA PHE A 74 10.27 -2.79 5.02
C PHE A 74 9.70 -1.43 4.59
N GLY A 75 8.58 -1.01 5.20
CA GLY A 75 8.01 0.31 4.96
C GLY A 75 8.97 1.44 5.35
N LEU A 76 9.73 1.25 6.44
CA LEU A 76 10.72 2.23 6.90
C LEU A 76 11.88 2.39 5.92
N LEU A 77 12.35 1.29 5.34
CA LEU A 77 13.37 1.30 4.29
C LEU A 77 12.89 2.05 3.06
N LEU A 78 11.63 1.85 2.64
CA LEU A 78 11.01 2.59 1.54
C LEU A 78 10.94 4.10 1.84
N TYR A 79 10.56 4.48 3.08
CA TYR A 79 10.58 5.87 3.52
C TYR A 79 11.99 6.46 3.44
N TRP A 80 13.00 5.75 3.94
CA TRP A 80 14.39 6.21 3.87
C TRP A 80 14.88 6.38 2.43
N TYR A 81 14.43 5.49 1.54
CA TYR A 81 14.79 5.52 0.13
C TYR A 81 14.08 6.64 -0.64
N GLY A 82 12.78 6.88 -0.42
CA GLY A 82 11.99 7.76 -1.28
C GLY A 82 11.37 8.98 -0.62
N GLY A 83 11.15 8.95 0.71
CA GLY A 83 10.26 9.86 1.43
C GLY A 83 10.94 11.02 2.17
N ARG A 84 12.27 11.02 2.22
CA ARG A 84 13.07 12.03 2.94
C ARG A 84 13.39 13.24 2.07
N THR A 85 13.41 14.42 2.66
CA THR A 85 13.89 15.67 2.00
C THR A 85 15.40 15.68 1.82
N GLN A 86 16.15 14.88 2.60
CA GLN A 86 17.60 14.77 2.56
C GLN A 86 18.15 13.85 1.46
N ILE A 87 17.32 13.49 0.48
CA ILE A 87 17.81 12.67 -0.65
C ILE A 87 18.82 13.48 -1.47
N SER A 88 19.92 12.84 -1.86
CA SER A 88 21.00 13.49 -2.62
C SER A 88 20.60 13.85 -4.06
N HIS A 89 19.71 13.05 -4.65
CA HIS A 89 19.19 13.24 -5.99
C HIS A 89 17.81 12.58 -6.08
N ASP A 90 16.93 13.13 -6.90
CA ASP A 90 15.67 12.48 -7.23
C ASP A 90 15.83 11.61 -8.48
N SER A 91 15.11 10.50 -8.54
CA SER A 91 15.18 9.55 -9.66
C SER A 91 13.82 8.97 -9.98
N LEU A 92 13.67 8.42 -11.20
CA LEU A 92 12.44 7.74 -11.62
C LEU A 92 12.01 6.65 -10.63
N TRP A 93 12.96 5.87 -10.11
CA TRP A 93 12.69 4.82 -9.13
C TRP A 93 12.21 5.38 -7.79
N ARG A 94 12.81 6.48 -7.30
CA ARG A 94 12.35 7.15 -6.06
C ARG A 94 10.95 7.76 -6.24
N ARG A 95 10.67 8.36 -7.40
CA ARG A 95 9.32 8.82 -7.79
C ARG A 95 8.33 7.66 -7.82
N GLY A 96 8.73 6.52 -8.39
CA GLY A 96 7.96 5.28 -8.39
C GLY A 96 7.65 4.79 -6.98
N VAL A 97 8.64 4.74 -6.07
CA VAL A 97 8.44 4.31 -4.68
C VAL A 97 7.44 5.20 -3.97
N ARG A 98 7.56 6.52 -4.11
CA ARG A 98 6.61 7.48 -3.55
C ARG A 98 5.21 7.26 -4.12
N SER A 99 5.12 7.16 -5.44
CA SER A 99 3.87 6.91 -6.17
C SER A 99 3.16 5.64 -5.71
N THR A 100 3.90 4.54 -5.54
CA THR A 100 3.38 3.28 -5.02
C THR A 100 3.00 3.38 -3.55
N ALA A 101 3.80 4.04 -2.72
CA ALA A 101 3.48 4.26 -1.31
C ALA A 101 2.13 4.96 -1.13
N HIS A 102 1.80 5.89 -2.03
CA HIS A 102 0.53 6.61 -2.02
C HIS A 102 -0.67 5.69 -2.22
N CYS A 103 -0.73 4.96 -3.35
CA CYS A 103 -1.86 4.04 -3.60
C CYS A 103 -1.86 2.88 -2.60
N TYR A 104 -0.69 2.34 -2.25
CA TYR A 104 -0.52 1.30 -1.23
C TYR A 104 -1.12 1.68 0.13
N SER A 105 -0.94 2.93 0.56
CA SER A 105 -1.46 3.39 1.85
C SER A 105 -3.00 3.33 1.92
N GLY A 106 -3.66 3.66 0.80
CA GLY A 106 -5.12 3.62 0.67
C GLY A 106 -5.61 2.19 0.47
N CYS A 107 -4.97 1.42 -0.41
CA CYS A 107 -5.26 0.01 -0.62
C CYS A 107 -5.23 -0.77 0.71
N GLY A 108 -4.14 -0.68 1.46
CA GLY A 108 -4.03 -1.36 2.76
C GLY A 108 -5.07 -0.91 3.78
N ALA A 109 -5.44 0.38 3.81
CA ALA A 109 -6.52 0.85 4.68
C ALA A 109 -7.87 0.25 4.27
N GLY A 110 -8.16 0.24 2.97
CA GLY A 110 -9.37 -0.35 2.42
C GLY A 110 -9.43 -1.87 2.63
N GLU A 111 -8.31 -2.59 2.50
CA GLU A 111 -8.26 -4.02 2.79
C GLU A 111 -8.62 -4.31 4.26
N VAL A 112 -7.98 -3.60 5.21
CA VAL A 112 -8.25 -3.78 6.65
C VAL A 112 -9.72 -3.47 6.97
N VAL A 113 -10.27 -2.39 6.43
CA VAL A 113 -11.69 -2.03 6.62
C VAL A 113 -12.61 -3.07 5.99
N GLY A 114 -12.33 -3.46 4.75
CA GLY A 114 -13.15 -4.38 3.96
C GLY A 114 -13.22 -5.77 4.60
N VAL A 115 -12.07 -6.31 5.03
CA VAL A 115 -12.02 -7.63 5.64
C VAL A 115 -12.65 -7.63 7.04
N THR A 116 -12.46 -6.56 7.81
CA THR A 116 -13.10 -6.39 9.13
C THR A 116 -14.62 -6.35 9.00
N LEU A 117 -15.13 -5.61 8.01
CA LEU A 117 -16.56 -5.53 7.73
C LEU A 117 -17.10 -6.88 7.22
N ALA A 118 -16.51 -7.42 6.15
CA ALA A 118 -17.05 -8.58 5.45
C ALA A 118 -16.92 -9.88 6.26
N GLN A 119 -15.75 -10.16 6.84
CA GLN A 119 -15.53 -11.38 7.61
C GLN A 119 -15.89 -11.21 9.08
N GLY A 120 -15.59 -10.06 9.67
CA GLY A 120 -15.78 -9.84 11.11
C GLY A 120 -17.20 -9.50 11.53
N ILE A 121 -17.84 -8.59 10.80
CA ILE A 121 -19.16 -8.09 11.16
C ILE A 121 -20.25 -8.86 10.43
N LEU A 122 -20.06 -9.09 9.12
CA LEU A 122 -21.08 -9.70 8.26
C LEU A 122 -20.92 -11.23 8.11
N ALA A 123 -19.79 -11.79 8.56
CA ALA A 123 -19.50 -13.23 8.50
C ALA A 123 -19.74 -13.86 7.12
N LEU A 124 -19.36 -13.15 6.06
CA LEU A 124 -19.59 -13.57 4.68
C LEU A 124 -18.65 -14.70 4.24
N THR A 125 -19.01 -15.37 3.15
CA THR A 125 -18.16 -16.41 2.54
C THR A 125 -16.92 -15.79 1.88
N VAL A 126 -15.85 -16.59 1.76
CA VAL A 126 -14.53 -16.16 1.26
C VAL A 126 -14.60 -15.36 -0.04
N GLY A 127 -15.46 -15.76 -0.99
CA GLY A 127 -15.63 -15.03 -2.26
C GLY A 127 -16.17 -13.61 -2.08
N TRP A 128 -17.15 -13.42 -1.19
CA TRP A 128 -17.68 -12.10 -0.86
C TRP A 128 -16.70 -11.27 -0.05
N VAL A 129 -15.98 -11.89 0.89
CA VAL A 129 -14.90 -11.23 1.65
C VAL A 129 -13.85 -10.68 0.69
N ALA A 130 -13.36 -11.49 -0.25
CA ALA A 130 -12.39 -11.04 -1.25
C ALA A 130 -12.93 -9.91 -2.14
N ALA A 131 -14.16 -10.02 -2.63
CA ALA A 131 -14.77 -9.00 -3.49
C ALA A 131 -14.98 -7.65 -2.77
N ILE A 132 -15.47 -7.68 -1.53
CA ILE A 132 -15.68 -6.46 -0.73
C ILE A 132 -14.33 -5.85 -0.36
N THR A 133 -13.36 -6.67 0.05
CA THR A 133 -11.99 -6.23 0.38
C THR A 133 -11.35 -5.55 -0.82
N PHE A 134 -11.40 -6.16 -2.00
CA PHE A 134 -10.94 -5.58 -3.26
C PHE A 134 -11.63 -4.24 -3.54
N GLY A 135 -12.96 -4.17 -3.41
CA GLY A 135 -13.72 -2.95 -3.66
C GLY A 135 -13.35 -1.80 -2.72
N PHE A 136 -13.18 -2.08 -1.43
CA PHE A 136 -12.74 -1.09 -0.45
C PHE A 136 -11.30 -0.64 -0.67
N ALA A 137 -10.39 -1.57 -0.95
CA ALA A 137 -9.00 -1.26 -1.27
C ALA A 137 -8.90 -0.35 -2.50
N TYR A 138 -9.65 -0.67 -3.55
CA TYR A 138 -9.73 0.15 -4.75
C TYR A 138 -10.28 1.55 -4.46
N LEU A 139 -11.37 1.62 -3.69
CA LEU A 139 -12.01 2.88 -3.31
C LEU A 139 -11.06 3.78 -2.52
N PHE A 140 -10.39 3.24 -1.50
CA PHE A 140 -9.50 4.00 -0.62
C PHE A 140 -8.18 4.36 -1.32
N GLY A 141 -7.60 3.43 -2.08
CA GLY A 141 -6.42 3.67 -2.91
C GLY A 141 -6.63 4.83 -3.88
N TYR A 142 -7.78 4.83 -4.54
CA TYR A 142 -8.22 5.90 -5.44
C TYR A 142 -8.51 7.22 -4.71
N ALA A 143 -9.24 7.17 -3.59
CA ALA A 143 -9.65 8.36 -2.85
C ALA A 143 -8.46 9.20 -2.39
N LEU A 144 -7.34 8.55 -2.05
CA LEU A 144 -6.13 9.28 -1.71
C LEU A 144 -5.59 10.10 -2.88
N THR A 145 -5.66 9.60 -4.13
CA THR A 145 -5.12 10.31 -5.31
C THR A 145 -5.98 11.50 -5.76
N VAL A 146 -7.31 11.45 -5.56
CA VAL A 146 -8.22 12.53 -5.98
C VAL A 146 -7.97 13.83 -5.21
N GLY A 147 -7.68 13.74 -3.90
CA GLY A 147 -7.49 14.90 -3.03
C GLY A 147 -6.40 15.88 -3.53
N PRO A 148 -5.16 15.41 -3.76
CA PRO A 148 -4.08 16.23 -4.33
C PRO A 148 -4.42 16.89 -5.66
N LEU A 149 -5.03 16.17 -6.59
CA LEU A 149 -5.40 16.73 -7.91
C LEU A 149 -6.38 17.90 -7.77
N MET A 150 -7.33 17.80 -6.85
CA MET A 150 -8.25 18.91 -6.56
C MET A 150 -7.53 20.11 -5.92
N GLN A 151 -6.54 19.86 -5.07
CA GLN A 151 -5.72 20.92 -4.47
C GLN A 151 -4.87 21.65 -5.50
N GLU A 152 -4.47 20.95 -6.58
CA GLU A 152 -3.79 21.52 -7.74
C GLU A 152 -4.74 22.26 -8.71
N GLY A 153 -6.02 22.40 -8.36
CA GLY A 153 -7.02 23.16 -9.11
C GLY A 153 -7.74 22.36 -10.20
N VAL A 154 -7.52 21.05 -10.29
CA VAL A 154 -8.25 20.18 -11.21
C VAL A 154 -9.69 20.02 -10.75
N ALA A 155 -10.65 20.26 -11.65
CA ALA A 155 -12.06 20.08 -11.35
C ALA A 155 -12.35 18.65 -10.90
N PHE A 156 -13.21 18.45 -9.88
CA PHE A 156 -13.48 17.14 -9.27
C PHE A 156 -13.70 16.01 -10.28
N LYS A 157 -14.54 16.23 -11.29
CA LYS A 157 -14.83 15.22 -12.33
C LYS A 157 -13.57 14.83 -13.12
N GLN A 158 -12.73 15.81 -13.45
CA GLN A 158 -11.49 15.57 -14.18
C GLN A 158 -10.46 14.88 -13.28
N ALA A 159 -10.30 15.34 -12.04
CA ALA A 159 -9.44 14.71 -11.04
C ALA A 159 -9.82 13.24 -10.81
N MET A 160 -11.13 12.95 -10.82
CA MET A 160 -11.64 11.60 -10.75
C MET A 160 -11.23 10.75 -11.96
N LEU A 161 -11.39 11.24 -13.18
CA LEU A 161 -11.02 10.51 -14.39
C LEU A 161 -9.50 10.30 -14.49
N ASP A 162 -8.73 11.33 -14.13
CA ASP A 162 -7.27 11.28 -14.16
C ASP A 162 -6.72 10.30 -13.13
N ALA A 163 -7.25 10.33 -11.90
CA ALA A 163 -6.92 9.33 -10.89
C ALA A 163 -7.30 7.92 -11.36
N LEU A 164 -8.43 7.77 -12.07
CA LEU A 164 -8.87 6.46 -12.53
C LEU A 164 -7.90 5.93 -13.58
N TYR A 165 -7.54 6.75 -14.57
CA TYR A 165 -6.62 6.35 -15.62
C TYR A 165 -5.21 6.05 -15.08
N SER A 166 -4.71 6.89 -14.17
CA SER A 166 -3.33 6.81 -13.67
C SER A 166 -3.12 5.78 -12.55
N GLU A 167 -4.15 5.43 -11.77
CA GLU A 167 -4.00 4.48 -10.65
C GLU A 167 -4.47 3.07 -10.97
N THR A 168 -5.47 2.92 -11.86
CA THR A 168 -6.13 1.62 -12.14
C THR A 168 -5.15 0.48 -12.42
N PRO A 169 -4.14 0.62 -13.31
CA PRO A 169 -3.24 -0.48 -13.60
C PRO A 169 -2.42 -0.90 -12.36
N SER A 170 -1.98 0.07 -11.55
CA SER A 170 -1.15 -0.22 -10.39
C SER A 170 -1.93 -0.81 -9.22
N ILE A 171 -3.12 -0.28 -8.93
CA ILE A 171 -4.03 -0.81 -7.91
C ILE A 171 -4.47 -2.22 -8.30
N THR A 172 -4.89 -2.43 -9.55
CA THR A 172 -5.36 -3.76 -9.98
C THR A 172 -4.29 -4.83 -9.77
N ILE A 173 -3.03 -4.55 -10.16
CA ILE A 173 -1.93 -5.48 -9.97
C ILE A 173 -1.59 -5.67 -8.48
N MET A 174 -1.65 -4.60 -7.68
CA MET A 174 -1.48 -4.66 -6.23
C MET A 174 -2.48 -5.63 -5.59
N GLU A 175 -3.77 -5.40 -5.84
CA GLU A 175 -4.86 -6.14 -5.20
C GLU A 175 -4.92 -7.60 -5.66
N VAL A 176 -4.67 -7.86 -6.95
CA VAL A 176 -4.61 -9.25 -7.45
C VAL A 176 -3.51 -10.04 -6.75
N VAL A 177 -2.34 -9.43 -6.51
CA VAL A 177 -1.23 -10.07 -5.83
C VAL A 177 -1.47 -10.15 -4.32
N ALA A 178 -1.94 -9.07 -3.68
CA ALA A 178 -2.18 -9.03 -2.24
C ALA A 178 -3.30 -9.99 -1.85
N ILE A 179 -4.51 -9.82 -2.39
CA ILE A 179 -5.64 -10.70 -2.07
C ILE A 179 -5.36 -12.13 -2.53
N GLY A 180 -4.70 -12.31 -3.68
CA GLY A 180 -4.28 -13.63 -4.14
C GLY A 180 -3.34 -14.33 -3.16
N ALA A 181 -2.30 -13.64 -2.68
CA ALA A 181 -1.35 -14.18 -1.71
C ALA A 181 -2.03 -14.46 -0.36
N ASP A 182 -2.92 -13.57 0.10
CA ASP A 182 -3.68 -13.76 1.33
C ASP A 182 -4.56 -15.01 1.24
N LEU A 183 -5.34 -15.17 0.17
CA LEU A 183 -6.16 -16.36 -0.07
C LEU A 183 -5.31 -17.63 -0.14
N LEU A 184 -4.13 -17.59 -0.77
CA LEU A 184 -3.23 -18.74 -0.82
C LEU A 184 -2.68 -19.09 0.58
N LEU A 185 -2.35 -18.11 1.41
CA LEU A 185 -1.71 -18.34 2.71
C LEU A 185 -2.70 -18.61 3.83
N ALA A 186 -3.85 -17.95 3.82
CA ALA A 186 -4.74 -17.81 4.96
C ALA A 186 -6.22 -18.11 4.64
N SER A 187 -6.54 -18.68 3.46
CA SER A 187 -7.90 -19.14 3.17
C SER A 187 -8.42 -20.08 4.28
N GLY A 188 -9.57 -19.71 4.85
CA GLY A 188 -10.20 -20.45 5.95
C GLY A 188 -9.71 -20.09 7.35
N THR A 189 -8.79 -19.14 7.50
CA THR A 189 -8.48 -18.59 8.84
C THR A 189 -9.39 -17.45 9.22
N HIS A 190 -9.73 -17.39 10.51
CA HIS A 190 -10.57 -16.35 11.08
C HIS A 190 -9.72 -15.22 11.68
N MET A 191 -10.28 -14.01 11.79
CA MET A 191 -9.59 -12.83 12.31
C MET A 191 -9.11 -12.93 13.76
N GLY A 192 -9.59 -13.92 14.52
CA GLY A 192 -9.08 -14.23 15.86
C GLY A 192 -7.75 -14.98 15.86
N GLN A 193 -7.26 -15.41 14.69
CA GLN A 193 -6.03 -16.19 14.57
C GLN A 193 -4.86 -15.31 14.12
N PRO A 194 -3.64 -15.49 14.68
CA PRO A 194 -2.45 -14.72 14.27
C PRO A 194 -2.14 -14.81 12.77
N LEU A 195 -2.31 -16.00 12.18
CA LEU A 195 -2.04 -16.24 10.76
C LEU A 195 -2.82 -15.29 9.84
N PHE A 196 -4.07 -14.95 10.20
CA PHE A 196 -4.90 -14.06 9.41
C PHE A 196 -4.25 -12.67 9.26
N TRP A 197 -3.84 -12.05 10.36
CA TRP A 197 -3.22 -10.72 10.34
C TRP A 197 -1.80 -10.74 9.76
N MET A 198 -1.04 -11.79 10.04
CA MET A 198 0.31 -11.94 9.51
C MET A 198 0.31 -12.20 7.99
N ALA A 199 -0.67 -12.94 7.48
CA ALA A 199 -0.87 -13.11 6.05
C ALA A 199 -1.26 -11.79 5.38
N LEU A 200 -2.15 -11.00 5.97
CA LEU A 200 -2.56 -9.70 5.46
C LEU A 200 -1.38 -8.71 5.32
N VAL A 201 -0.54 -8.54 6.36
CA VAL A 201 0.62 -7.63 6.27
C VAL A 201 1.68 -8.12 5.28
N PHE A 202 1.86 -9.43 5.19
CA PHE A 202 2.79 -10.05 4.25
C PHE A 202 2.30 -9.89 2.80
N SER A 203 1.02 -10.17 2.55
CA SER A 203 0.41 -10.08 1.23
C SER A 203 0.35 -8.64 0.72
N LEU A 204 0.03 -7.67 1.58
CA LEU A 204 0.13 -6.25 1.26
C LEU A 204 1.54 -5.88 0.81
N SER A 205 2.57 -6.36 1.51
CA SER A 205 3.96 -6.09 1.14
C SER A 205 4.32 -6.69 -0.24
N LEU A 206 3.77 -7.86 -0.58
CA LEU A 206 3.89 -8.42 -1.94
C LEU A 206 3.14 -7.58 -2.98
N GLY A 207 1.95 -7.07 -2.64
CA GLY A 207 1.18 -6.15 -3.47
C GLY A 207 1.97 -4.88 -3.80
N PHE A 208 2.64 -4.28 -2.80
CA PHE A 208 3.54 -3.14 -3.03
C PHE A 208 4.63 -3.49 -4.05
N LEU A 209 5.32 -4.62 -3.86
CA LEU A 209 6.40 -5.05 -4.74
C LEU A 209 5.92 -5.27 -6.18
N ALA A 210 4.70 -5.79 -6.36
CA ALA A 210 4.10 -6.00 -7.68
C ALA A 210 3.66 -4.69 -8.35
N ALA A 211 3.10 -3.75 -7.58
CA ALA A 211 2.63 -2.47 -8.09
C ALA A 211 3.75 -1.44 -8.33
N PHE A 212 4.91 -1.62 -7.70
CA PHE A 212 6.07 -0.76 -7.85
C PHE A 212 6.57 -0.61 -9.29
N PRO A 213 6.92 -1.69 -10.03
CA PRO A 213 7.35 -1.56 -11.42
C PRO A 213 6.26 -0.96 -12.31
N VAL A 214 4.98 -1.25 -12.04
CA VAL A 214 3.86 -0.66 -12.78
C VAL A 214 3.84 0.85 -12.59
N ASN A 215 3.95 1.35 -11.36
CA ASN A 215 4.04 2.78 -11.09
C ASN A 215 5.25 3.43 -11.76
N VAL A 216 6.42 2.78 -11.72
CA VAL A 216 7.63 3.27 -12.38
C VAL A 216 7.40 3.43 -13.89
N LEU A 217 6.77 2.45 -14.53
CA LEU A 217 6.45 2.49 -15.96
C LEU A 217 5.42 3.59 -16.28
N LEU A 218 4.38 3.75 -15.47
CA LEU A 218 3.38 4.79 -15.65
C LEU A 218 3.98 6.20 -15.52
N VAL A 219 4.91 6.39 -14.58
CA VAL A 219 5.66 7.65 -14.42
C VAL A 219 6.62 7.86 -15.58
N HIS A 220 7.29 6.81 -16.05
CA HIS A 220 8.20 6.89 -17.19
C HIS A 220 7.47 7.26 -18.48
N ALA A 221 6.28 6.69 -18.70
CA ALA A 221 5.45 6.92 -19.88
C ALA A 221 4.70 8.27 -19.87
N GLY A 222 4.81 9.06 -18.79
CA GLY A 222 4.09 10.33 -18.64
C GLY A 222 2.58 10.17 -18.43
N VAL A 223 2.09 8.95 -18.18
CA VAL A 223 0.70 8.69 -17.81
C VAL A 223 0.41 9.16 -16.38
N LYS A 224 1.44 9.15 -15.54
CA LYS A 224 1.39 9.62 -14.17
C LYS A 224 2.51 10.64 -13.96
N GLU A 225 2.18 11.83 -13.47
CA GLU A 225 3.18 12.86 -13.15
C GLU A 225 4.18 12.37 -12.09
N GLY A 226 3.78 11.45 -11.22
CA GLY A 226 4.62 10.91 -10.16
C GLY A 226 4.92 11.96 -9.08
N MET A 227 5.10 11.52 -7.84
CA MET A 227 5.29 12.47 -6.75
C MET A 227 6.64 13.19 -6.82
N LYS A 228 6.60 14.53 -6.71
CA LYS A 228 7.73 15.46 -6.73
C LYS A 228 8.79 15.12 -5.68
N ASN A 229 9.93 15.78 -5.76
CA ASN A 229 10.95 15.68 -4.73
C ASN A 229 10.36 16.16 -3.38
N PRO A 230 10.48 15.38 -2.28
CA PRO A 230 9.98 15.80 -0.96
C PRO A 230 10.45 17.18 -0.51
N ALA A 231 11.66 17.61 -0.91
CA ALA A 231 12.20 18.94 -0.60
C ALA A 231 11.42 20.10 -1.26
N GLU A 232 10.76 19.84 -2.39
CA GLU A 232 10.01 20.84 -3.17
C GLU A 232 8.53 20.89 -2.77
N MET A 233 8.03 19.87 -2.06
CA MET A 233 6.62 19.78 -1.69
C MET A 233 6.19 20.81 -0.63
N GLY A 234 7.12 21.29 0.20
CA GLY A 234 6.82 22.25 1.27
C GLY A 234 6.64 23.70 0.81
N GLY A 235 6.93 24.02 -0.46
CA GLY A 235 7.00 25.41 -0.96
C GLY A 235 5.68 26.01 -1.46
N GLN A 236 4.61 25.23 -1.63
CA GLN A 236 3.39 25.71 -2.29
C GLN A 236 2.39 26.44 -1.37
N GLY A 237 2.74 26.70 -0.11
CA GLY A 237 1.89 27.44 0.84
C GLY A 237 2.03 28.96 0.86
N GLY A 238 2.87 29.56 0.01
CA GLY A 238 3.30 30.97 0.18
C GLY A 238 3.28 31.89 -1.04
N ALA A 239 2.78 31.45 -2.20
CA ALA A 239 2.82 32.26 -3.43
C ALA A 239 1.43 32.44 -4.06
N SER A 240 0.54 33.12 -3.35
CA SER A 240 -0.63 33.77 -3.97
C SER A 240 -1.08 34.99 -3.16
N THR A 241 -0.16 35.94 -2.97
CA THR A 241 -0.50 37.34 -2.62
C THR A 241 0.59 38.27 -3.16
N ALA A 242 0.41 38.71 -4.41
CA ALA A 242 0.91 39.95 -5.02
C ALA A 242 0.22 39.97 -6.39
N GLY A 243 -0.78 40.82 -6.64
CA GLY A 243 -0.69 42.27 -6.58
C GLY A 243 -0.71 42.75 -8.02
#